data_AF-A0A7J4QQR5-F1
#
_entry.id   AF-A0A7J4QQR5-F1
#
_cell.length_a   1.000
_cell.length_b   1.000
_cell.length_c   1.000
_cell.angle_alpha   90.00
_cell.angle_beta   90.00
_cell.angle_gamma   90.00
#
_symmetry.space_group_name_H-M   'P 1'
#
loop_
_entity.id
_entity.type
_entity.pdbx_description
1 polymer ?
#
loop_
_entity_poly.entity_id
_entity_poly.type
_entity_poly.pdbx_seq_one_letter_code
_entity_poly.pdbx_strand_id
1 'polypeptide(L)'
;MSVEVLHPPGVERPRMLIVRTQVHARSIEEVHLANADEVATFATKKRHEEHLTGRWLLQCALEQWGIDSVDLMISRTEQRAPYLHYIPGLWKNTPLPSLSIGHASGWAYVALIEHGWRIGIDAEPSARGLQSNAFDLMSKGEELHTLRQSPEHAIELWVCKEAVQKTLGMGMHLNPREI
;
A
#
# COMPACT_ATOMS: atom_id res chain seq x y z
N MET A 1 -15.44 10.63 10.13
CA MET A 1 -14.30 10.60 9.20
C MET A 1 -14.78 9.97 7.90
N SER A 2 -14.44 10.53 6.74
CA SER A 2 -14.83 9.96 5.45
C SER A 2 -13.71 9.07 4.90
N VAL A 3 -14.09 7.86 4.50
CA VAL A 3 -13.28 7.03 3.60
C VAL A 3 -13.59 7.49 2.18
N GLU A 4 -12.57 7.82 1.41
CA GLU A 4 -12.69 8.26 0.02
C GLU A 4 -12.36 7.09 -0.91
N VAL A 5 -13.26 6.79 -1.85
CA VAL A 5 -13.00 5.81 -2.92
C VAL A 5 -12.28 6.51 -4.07
N LEU A 6 -11.19 5.91 -4.55
CA LEU A 6 -10.41 6.37 -5.68
C LEU A 6 -10.75 5.51 -6.91
N HIS A 7 -10.97 6.16 -8.04
CA HIS A 7 -11.33 5.50 -9.29
C HIS A 7 -10.19 5.64 -10.30
N PRO A 8 -9.43 4.56 -10.59
CA PRO A 8 -8.43 4.61 -11.65
C PRO A 8 -9.12 4.79 -13.01
N PRO A 9 -8.57 5.62 -13.91
CA PRO A 9 -9.18 5.85 -15.21
C PRO A 9 -9.16 4.58 -16.06
N GLY A 10 -10.28 4.26 -16.70
CA GLY A 10 -10.35 3.27 -17.77
C GLY A 10 -10.23 1.80 -17.36
N VAL A 11 -10.40 1.45 -16.08
CA VAL A 11 -10.34 0.03 -15.65
C VAL A 11 -11.69 -0.45 -15.13
N GLU A 12 -12.32 -1.35 -15.88
CA GLU A 12 -13.55 -2.05 -15.45
C GLU A 12 -13.27 -3.42 -14.83
N ARG A 13 -12.17 -4.08 -15.25
CA ARG A 13 -11.71 -5.37 -14.72
C ARG A 13 -10.18 -5.47 -14.66
N PRO A 14 -9.62 -6.27 -13.73
CA PRO A 14 -10.31 -7.01 -12.65
C PRO A 14 -11.00 -6.09 -11.64
N ARG A 15 -11.91 -6.61 -10.82
CA ARG A 15 -12.55 -5.80 -9.77
C ARG A 15 -11.45 -5.21 -8.89
N MET A 16 -11.54 -3.91 -8.59
CA MET A 16 -10.64 -3.20 -7.70
C MET A 16 -11.42 -2.27 -6.77
N LEU A 17 -10.87 -2.05 -5.58
CA LEU A 17 -11.35 -1.06 -4.63
C LEU A 17 -10.13 -0.36 -4.07
N ILE A 18 -9.98 0.91 -4.38
CA ILE A 18 -8.90 1.75 -3.87
C ILE A 18 -9.55 2.79 -2.98
N VAL A 19 -9.09 2.89 -1.75
CA VAL A 19 -9.62 3.84 -0.77
C VAL A 19 -8.49 4.57 -0.07
N ARG A 20 -8.79 5.78 0.41
CA ARG A 20 -7.91 6.55 1.27
C ARG A 20 -8.66 7.23 2.41
N THR A 21 -7.92 7.59 3.44
CA THR A 21 -8.43 8.41 4.53
C THR A 21 -7.28 9.16 5.21
N GLN A 22 -7.60 10.21 5.95
CA GLN A 22 -6.60 10.93 6.74
C GLN A 22 -6.11 10.05 7.90
N VAL A 23 -4.81 10.17 8.21
CA VAL A 23 -4.17 9.51 9.35
C VAL A 23 -4.69 10.15 10.62
N HIS A 24 -5.18 9.32 11.53
CA HIS A 24 -5.71 9.74 12.82
C HIS A 24 -5.25 8.80 13.93
N ALA A 25 -5.24 9.32 15.15
CA ALA A 25 -5.03 8.50 16.34
C ALA A 25 -6.14 7.44 16.44
N ARG A 26 -5.74 6.21 16.69
CA ARG A 26 -6.61 5.04 16.87
C ARG A 26 -6.10 4.19 18.00
N SER A 27 -7.01 3.51 18.69
CA SER A 27 -6.66 2.50 19.68
C SER A 27 -6.44 1.15 19.01
N ILE A 28 -5.56 0.32 19.55
CA ILE A 28 -5.30 -1.02 19.01
C ILE A 28 -6.55 -1.92 19.09
N GLU A 29 -7.38 -1.71 20.11
CA GLU A 29 -8.62 -2.45 20.37
C GLU A 29 -9.68 -2.21 19.29
N GLU A 30 -9.58 -1.11 18.54
CA GLU A 30 -10.50 -0.76 17.45
C GLU A 30 -10.08 -1.41 16.12
N VAL A 31 -8.92 -2.08 16.06
CA VAL A 31 -8.25 -2.46 14.81
C VAL A 31 -7.85 -3.94 14.80
N HIS A 32 -8.81 -4.82 14.44
CA HIS A 32 -8.64 -6.28 14.49
C HIS A 32 -7.53 -6.82 13.58
N LEU A 33 -7.23 -6.11 12.48
CA LEU A 33 -6.19 -6.50 11.54
C LEU A 33 -4.79 -5.99 11.92
N ALA A 34 -4.64 -5.36 13.07
CA ALA A 34 -3.35 -4.98 13.64
C ALA A 34 -2.85 -6.03 14.63
N ASN A 35 -1.53 -6.23 14.65
CA ASN A 35 -0.88 -7.11 15.62
C ASN A 35 -0.34 -6.26 16.78
N ALA A 36 -0.79 -6.54 18.00
CA ALA A 36 -0.43 -5.76 19.19
C ALA A 36 1.08 -5.78 19.49
N ASP A 37 1.73 -6.95 19.32
CA ASP A 37 3.17 -7.09 19.54
C ASP A 37 3.97 -6.26 18.54
N GLU A 38 3.55 -6.23 17.26
CA GLU A 38 4.15 -5.36 16.25
C GLU A 38 3.99 -3.88 16.64
N VAL A 39 2.76 -3.47 16.97
CA VAL A 39 2.43 -2.07 17.26
C VAL A 39 3.20 -1.56 18.48
N ALA A 40 3.44 -2.41 19.48
CA ALA A 40 4.25 -2.09 20.65
C ALA A 40 5.72 -1.76 20.33
N THR A 41 6.25 -2.17 19.16
CA THR A 41 7.63 -1.88 18.75
C THR A 41 7.82 -0.50 18.10
N PHE A 42 6.74 0.23 17.80
CA PHE A 42 6.84 1.47 17.05
C PHE A 42 7.43 2.63 17.88
N ALA A 43 8.61 3.09 17.45
CA ALA A 43 9.36 4.16 18.13
C ALA A 43 8.74 5.56 18.01
N THR A 44 7.79 5.78 17.08
CA THR A 44 7.20 7.11 16.85
C THR A 44 5.68 7.05 16.78
N LYS A 45 5.05 8.09 17.34
CA LYS A 45 3.60 8.30 17.25
C LYS A 45 3.12 8.29 15.80
N LYS A 46 3.86 8.93 14.90
CA LYS A 46 3.56 8.94 13.46
C LYS A 46 3.44 7.52 12.88
N ARG A 47 4.45 6.66 13.09
CA ARG A 47 4.42 5.27 12.58
C ARG A 47 3.27 4.47 13.16
N HIS A 48 2.99 4.68 14.44
CA HIS A 48 1.86 4.05 15.13
C HIS A 48 0.52 4.45 14.50
N GLU A 49 0.29 5.74 14.30
CA GLU A 49 -0.96 6.25 13.70
C GLU A 49 -1.11 5.84 12.24
N GLU A 50 -0.04 5.91 11.44
CA GLU A 50 -0.03 5.47 10.04
C GLU A 50 -0.37 3.98 9.92
N HIS A 51 0.25 3.14 10.75
CA HIS A 51 -0.01 1.71 10.74
C HIS A 51 -1.46 1.39 11.13
N LEU A 52 -1.93 1.88 12.29
CA LEU A 52 -3.28 1.59 12.76
C LEU A 52 -4.35 2.14 11.83
N THR A 53 -4.15 3.34 11.27
CA THR A 53 -5.07 3.89 10.26
C THR A 53 -5.11 3.01 9.02
N GLY A 54 -3.96 2.53 8.53
CA GLY A 54 -3.91 1.65 7.35
C GLY A 54 -4.60 0.31 7.59
N ARG A 55 -4.43 -0.29 8.77
CA ARG A 55 -5.10 -1.54 9.16
C ARG A 55 -6.61 -1.36 9.31
N TRP A 56 -7.03 -0.27 9.95
CA TRP A 56 -8.44 0.08 10.07
C TRP A 56 -9.10 0.33 8.71
N LEU A 57 -8.43 1.09 7.84
CA LEU A 57 -8.91 1.37 6.50
C LEU A 57 -9.07 0.08 5.67
N LEU A 58 -8.21 -0.91 5.89
CA LEU A 58 -8.33 -2.23 5.27
C LEU A 58 -9.56 -2.99 5.78
N GLN A 59 -9.91 -2.89 7.06
CA GLN A 59 -11.16 -3.47 7.57
C GLN A 59 -12.38 -2.85 6.86
N CYS A 60 -12.43 -1.53 6.74
CA CYS A 60 -13.49 -0.83 6.01
C CYS A 60 -13.53 -1.23 4.53
N ALA A 61 -12.36 -1.37 3.89
CA ALA A 61 -12.27 -1.80 2.49
C ALA A 61 -12.78 -3.23 2.30
N LEU A 62 -12.48 -4.15 3.23
CA LEU A 62 -12.96 -5.53 3.19
C LEU A 62 -14.48 -5.61 3.39
N GLU A 63 -15.02 -4.82 4.31
CA GLU A 63 -16.47 -4.73 4.52
C GLU A 63 -17.18 -4.24 3.24
N GLN A 64 -16.68 -3.16 2.62
CA GLN A 64 -17.18 -2.69 1.31
C GLN A 64 -16.96 -3.72 0.20
N TRP A 65 -15.92 -4.55 0.29
CA TRP A 65 -15.68 -5.64 -0.64
C TRP A 65 -16.71 -6.77 -0.51
N GLY A 66 -17.37 -6.89 0.64
CA GLY A 66 -18.30 -7.96 1.02
C GLY A 66 -17.65 -9.08 1.84
N ILE A 67 -16.54 -8.81 2.51
CA ILE A 67 -15.80 -9.77 3.34
C ILE A 67 -15.72 -9.25 4.78
N ASP A 68 -16.17 -10.07 5.72
CA ASP A 68 -15.97 -9.81 7.15
C ASP A 68 -14.51 -10.09 7.54
N SER A 69 -13.90 -9.11 8.22
CA SER A 69 -12.50 -9.16 8.65
C SER A 69 -12.28 -9.92 9.96
N VAL A 70 -13.34 -10.29 10.70
CA VAL A 70 -13.25 -10.97 12.02
C VAL A 70 -12.45 -12.27 11.95
N ASP A 71 -12.58 -13.02 10.86
CA ASP A 71 -11.93 -14.33 10.68
C ASP A 71 -10.61 -14.26 9.91
N LEU A 72 -10.10 -13.04 9.67
CA LEU A 72 -8.92 -12.79 8.87
C LEU A 72 -7.76 -12.31 9.72
N MET A 73 -6.57 -12.62 9.25
CA MET A 73 -5.34 -12.05 9.76
C MET A 73 -4.42 -11.66 8.60
N ILE A 74 -3.51 -10.72 8.88
CA ILE A 74 -2.52 -10.28 7.91
C ILE A 74 -1.19 -10.92 8.25
N SER A 75 -0.64 -11.64 7.27
CA SER A 75 0.73 -12.14 7.30
C SER A 75 1.59 -11.38 6.30
N ARG A 76 2.88 -11.66 6.31
CA ARG A 76 3.86 -11.05 5.41
C ARG A 76 4.67 -12.12 4.71
N THR A 77 4.97 -11.88 3.44
CA THR A 77 5.97 -12.67 2.70
C THR A 77 7.37 -12.43 3.27
N GLU A 78 8.36 -13.18 2.80
CA GLU A 78 9.77 -12.98 3.15
C GLU A 78 10.24 -11.54 2.85
N GLN A 79 9.80 -10.96 1.71
CA GLN A 79 10.06 -9.58 1.31
C GLN A 79 9.11 -8.57 1.99
N ARG A 80 8.41 -9.00 3.04
CA ARG A 80 7.53 -8.21 3.92
C ARG A 80 6.25 -7.67 3.26
N ALA A 81 5.89 -8.12 2.06
CA ALA A 81 4.64 -7.74 1.43
C ALA A 81 3.45 -8.34 2.19
N PRO A 82 2.41 -7.55 2.54
CA PRO A 82 1.29 -8.04 3.33
C PRO A 82 0.30 -8.86 2.47
N TYR A 83 -0.28 -9.90 3.06
CA TYR A 83 -1.38 -10.67 2.45
C TYR A 83 -2.39 -11.13 3.50
N LEU A 84 -3.64 -11.36 3.08
CA LEU A 84 -4.71 -11.88 3.92
C LEU A 84 -4.73 -13.40 3.91
N HIS A 85 -5.08 -13.97 5.06
CA HIS A 85 -5.41 -15.38 5.19
C HIS A 85 -6.40 -15.57 6.35
N TYR A 86 -7.11 -16.69 6.32
CA TYR A 86 -7.99 -17.07 7.43
C TYR A 86 -7.18 -17.43 8.68
N ILE A 87 -7.75 -17.14 9.84
CA ILE A 87 -7.19 -17.57 11.12
C ILE A 87 -7.02 -19.11 11.10
N PRO A 88 -5.84 -19.64 11.48
CA PRO A 88 -5.61 -21.08 11.52
C PRO A 88 -6.66 -21.82 12.35
N GLY A 89 -7.17 -22.93 11.82
CA GLY A 89 -8.23 -23.73 12.46
C GLY A 89 -9.65 -23.41 11.98
N LEU A 90 -9.85 -22.31 11.25
CA LEU A 90 -11.11 -22.05 10.56
C LEU A 90 -11.19 -22.81 9.23
N TRP A 91 -12.32 -23.46 8.98
CA TRP A 91 -12.61 -24.14 7.71
C TRP A 91 -13.34 -23.18 6.77
N LYS A 92 -12.60 -22.26 6.15
CA LYS A 92 -13.09 -21.34 5.12
C LYS A 92 -12.18 -21.39 3.89
N ASN A 93 -12.77 -21.38 2.70
CA ASN A 93 -12.07 -21.43 1.42
C ASN A 93 -12.49 -20.33 0.45
N THR A 94 -13.24 -19.31 0.90
CA THR A 94 -13.61 -18.19 0.03
C THR A 94 -12.34 -17.48 -0.45
N PRO A 95 -12.18 -17.27 -1.76
CA PRO A 95 -11.01 -16.59 -2.29
C PRO A 95 -10.88 -15.16 -1.72
N LEU A 96 -9.69 -14.84 -1.19
CA LEU A 96 -9.40 -13.53 -0.63
C LEU A 96 -8.79 -12.60 -1.69
N PRO A 97 -9.10 -11.30 -1.66
CA PRO A 97 -8.47 -10.32 -2.53
C PRO A 97 -6.99 -10.15 -2.17
N SER A 98 -6.17 -9.86 -3.18
CA SER A 98 -4.83 -9.34 -2.93
C SER A 98 -4.92 -7.88 -2.51
N LEU A 99 -3.90 -7.38 -1.82
CA LEU A 99 -3.93 -6.04 -1.26
C LEU A 99 -2.59 -5.31 -1.36
N SER A 100 -2.68 -3.98 -1.31
CA SER A 100 -1.55 -3.10 -1.04
C SER A 100 -1.96 -2.03 -0.04
N ILE A 101 -1.07 -1.69 0.89
CA ILE A 101 -1.28 -0.65 1.90
C ILE A 101 -0.12 0.33 1.79
N GLY A 102 -0.43 1.63 1.81
CA GLY A 102 0.57 2.69 1.79
C GLY A 102 0.15 3.85 2.67
N HIS A 103 1.09 4.76 2.94
CA HIS A 103 0.81 6.01 3.63
C HIS A 103 1.69 7.11 3.06
N ALA A 104 1.14 8.31 2.92
CA ALA A 104 1.86 9.46 2.40
C ALA A 104 1.26 10.75 2.91
N SER A 105 2.11 11.61 3.48
CA SER A 105 1.75 12.98 3.87
C SER A 105 0.45 13.12 4.65
N GLY A 106 0.28 12.28 5.67
CA GLY A 106 -0.91 12.29 6.53
C GLY A 106 -2.12 11.56 5.96
N TRP A 107 -1.96 10.80 4.88
CA TRP A 107 -2.99 9.92 4.32
C TRP A 107 -2.58 8.47 4.41
N ALA A 108 -3.54 7.59 4.68
CA ALA A 108 -3.42 6.15 4.52
C ALA A 108 -4.20 5.72 3.28
N TYR A 109 -3.66 4.73 2.57
CA TYR A 109 -4.24 4.19 1.34
C TYR A 109 -4.31 2.67 1.43
N VAL A 110 -5.40 2.10 0.93
CA VAL A 110 -5.57 0.67 0.76
C VAL A 110 -6.10 0.40 -0.64
N ALA A 111 -5.56 -0.62 -1.28
CA ALA A 111 -6.10 -1.16 -2.50
C ALA A 111 -6.37 -2.65 -2.33
N LEU A 112 -7.54 -3.08 -2.80
CA LEU A 112 -7.94 -4.46 -2.97
C LEU A 112 -8.12 -4.75 -4.45
N ILE A 113 -7.74 -5.96 -4.86
CA ILE A 113 -7.97 -6.47 -6.21
C ILE A 113 -8.46 -7.90 -6.13
N GLU A 114 -9.26 -8.30 -7.12
CA GLU A 114 -9.78 -9.65 -7.25
C GLU A 114 -8.72 -10.74 -7.06
N HIS A 115 -9.15 -11.87 -6.48
CA HIS A 115 -8.28 -13.04 -6.26
C HIS A 115 -7.56 -13.47 -7.54
N GLY A 116 -6.30 -13.89 -7.41
CA GLY A 116 -5.45 -14.28 -8.54
C GLY A 116 -4.70 -13.11 -9.20
N TRP A 117 -5.09 -11.86 -8.93
CA TRP A 117 -4.38 -10.67 -9.37
C TRP A 117 -3.47 -10.11 -8.28
N ARG A 118 -2.58 -9.18 -8.65
CA ARG A 118 -1.78 -8.39 -7.71
C ARG A 118 -2.00 -6.91 -7.96
N ILE A 119 -1.87 -6.13 -6.89
CA ILE A 119 -2.02 -4.68 -6.93
C ILE A 119 -0.95 -4.06 -6.05
N GLY A 120 -0.41 -2.93 -6.49
CA GLY A 120 0.53 -2.10 -5.75
C GLY A 120 0.08 -0.66 -5.86
N ILE A 121 0.07 0.05 -4.73
CA ILE A 121 -0.22 1.47 -4.71
C ILE A 121 0.90 2.24 -4.03
N ASP A 122 1.22 3.36 -4.64
CA ASP A 122 2.07 4.36 -4.04
C ASP A 122 1.48 5.75 -4.26
N ALA A 123 1.83 6.68 -3.39
CA ALA A 123 1.31 8.03 -3.42
C ALA A 123 2.33 8.97 -2.78
N GLU A 124 2.52 10.14 -3.38
CA GLU A 124 3.35 11.20 -2.84
C GLU A 124 2.72 12.56 -3.17
N PRO A 125 2.99 13.62 -2.38
CA PRO A 125 2.55 14.97 -2.76
C PRO A 125 3.17 15.37 -4.09
N SER A 126 2.36 15.95 -4.98
CA SER A 126 2.84 16.45 -6.28
C SER A 126 3.92 17.52 -6.14
N ALA A 127 3.88 18.31 -5.06
CA ALA A 127 4.88 19.34 -4.78
C ALA A 127 6.19 18.78 -4.16
N ARG A 128 6.27 17.47 -3.89
CA ARG A 128 7.48 16.86 -3.33
C ARG A 128 8.54 16.73 -4.42
N GLY A 129 9.62 17.48 -4.28
CA GLY A 129 10.82 17.29 -5.10
C GLY A 129 11.64 16.09 -4.62
N LEU A 130 12.43 15.53 -5.54
CA LEU A 130 13.52 14.60 -5.22
C LEU A 130 14.86 15.32 -5.42
N GLN A 131 15.81 14.99 -4.55
CA GLN A 131 17.19 15.45 -4.70
C GLN A 131 17.82 14.77 -5.92
N SER A 132 18.63 15.51 -6.69
CA SER A 132 19.17 15.03 -7.95
C SER A 132 20.02 13.75 -7.82
N ASN A 133 20.66 13.54 -6.66
CA ASN A 133 21.39 12.32 -6.36
C ASN A 133 20.50 11.07 -6.27
N ALA A 134 19.19 11.23 -6.02
CA ALA A 134 18.24 10.12 -6.05
C ALA A 134 17.99 9.61 -7.47
N PHE A 135 18.23 10.43 -8.50
CA PHE A 135 17.95 10.08 -9.90
C PHE A 135 18.83 8.90 -10.34
N ASP A 136 20.12 8.93 -10.00
CA ASP A 136 21.06 7.83 -10.28
C ASP A 136 20.74 6.55 -9.48
N LEU A 137 19.98 6.66 -8.38
CA LEU A 137 19.54 5.52 -7.58
C LEU A 137 18.27 4.88 -8.16
N MET A 138 17.42 5.64 -8.84
CA MET A 138 16.14 5.17 -9.39
C MET A 138 16.17 4.85 -10.89
N SER A 139 17.10 5.45 -11.64
CA SER A 139 17.12 5.39 -13.11
C SER A 139 18.52 5.17 -13.68
N LYS A 140 18.58 4.67 -14.92
CA LYS A 140 19.82 4.49 -15.69
C LYS A 140 19.58 4.72 -17.19
N GLY A 141 20.65 4.88 -17.97
CA GLY A 141 20.57 5.02 -19.43
C GLY A 141 19.70 6.21 -19.88
N GLU A 142 18.87 6.00 -20.90
CA GLU A 142 17.99 7.03 -21.48
C GLU A 142 16.95 7.54 -20.50
N GLU A 143 16.43 6.70 -19.61
CA GLU A 143 15.49 7.13 -18.57
C GLU A 143 16.13 8.18 -17.64
N LEU A 144 17.38 7.93 -17.20
CA LEU A 144 18.12 8.89 -16.37
C LEU A 144 18.43 10.18 -17.13
N HIS A 145 18.75 10.09 -18.42
CA HIS A 145 18.98 11.27 -19.26
C HIS A 145 17.72 12.12 -19.36
N THR A 146 16.57 11.49 -19.65
CA THR A 146 15.25 12.13 -19.75
C THR A 146 14.85 12.75 -18.42
N LEU A 147 15.01 12.03 -17.32
CA LEU A 147 14.70 12.52 -15.97
C LEU A 147 15.52 13.75 -15.59
N ARG A 148 16.80 13.83 -16.00
CA ARG A 148 17.64 15.01 -15.77
C ARG A 148 17.21 16.21 -16.60
N GLN A 149 16.61 15.99 -17.77
CA GLN A 149 16.05 17.06 -18.61
C GLN A 149 14.70 17.55 -18.10
N SER A 150 13.94 16.69 -17.42
CA SER A 150 12.60 16.96 -16.90
C SER A 150 12.45 16.53 -15.42
N PRO A 151 13.18 17.16 -14.49
CA PRO A 151 13.22 16.76 -13.08
C PRO A 151 11.88 16.94 -12.34
N GLU A 152 10.96 17.74 -12.88
CA GLU A 152 9.59 17.92 -12.36
C GLU A 152 8.78 16.61 -12.34
N HIS A 153 9.13 15.64 -13.20
CA HIS A 153 8.50 14.32 -13.24
C HIS A 153 9.15 13.29 -12.31
N ALA A 154 10.17 13.67 -11.53
CA ALA A 154 10.91 12.72 -10.70
C ALA A 154 10.02 12.00 -9.68
N ILE A 155 9.11 12.71 -9.04
CA ILE A 155 8.22 12.12 -8.05
C ILE A 155 7.18 11.20 -8.70
N GLU A 156 6.69 11.55 -9.89
CA GLU A 156 5.78 10.71 -10.65
C GLU A 156 6.45 9.39 -11.04
N LEU A 157 7.67 9.47 -11.59
CA LEU A 157 8.44 8.28 -11.94
C LEU A 157 8.75 7.41 -10.72
N TRP A 158 9.09 8.02 -9.58
CA TRP A 158 9.32 7.31 -8.32
C TRP A 158 8.07 6.54 -7.88
N VAL A 159 6.92 7.23 -7.81
CA VAL A 159 5.63 6.63 -7.42
C VAL A 159 5.26 5.47 -8.36
N CYS A 160 5.46 5.63 -9.67
CA CYS A 160 5.22 4.57 -10.65
C CYS A 160 6.10 3.33 -10.39
N LYS A 161 7.40 3.53 -10.15
CA LYS A 161 8.34 2.43 -9.86
C LYS A 161 8.01 1.74 -8.54
N GLU A 162 7.69 2.48 -7.48
CA GLU A 162 7.29 1.89 -6.19
C GLU A 162 5.96 1.13 -6.30
N ALA A 163 5.01 1.61 -7.10
CA ALA A 163 3.77 0.88 -7.38
C ALA A 163 4.05 -0.48 -8.08
N VAL A 164 4.99 -0.54 -9.03
CA VAL A 164 5.42 -1.79 -9.66
C VAL A 164 6.09 -2.72 -8.63
N GLN A 165 7.02 -2.21 -7.81
CA GLN A 165 7.70 -2.98 -6.76
C GLN A 165 6.71 -3.59 -5.76
N LYS A 166 5.69 -2.81 -5.35
CA LYS A 166 4.61 -3.25 -4.46
C LYS A 166 3.72 -4.29 -5.13
N THR A 167 3.37 -4.09 -6.40
CA THR A 167 2.59 -5.07 -7.18
C THR A 167 3.29 -6.42 -7.26
N LEU A 168 4.61 -6.41 -7.44
CA LEU A 168 5.43 -7.63 -7.48
C LEU A 168 5.68 -8.22 -6.09
N GLY A 169 5.41 -7.48 -5.02
CA GLY A 169 5.66 -7.89 -3.64
C GLY A 169 7.15 -7.95 -3.28
N MET A 170 8.00 -7.27 -4.05
CA MET A 170 9.46 -7.28 -3.87
C MET A 170 9.96 -6.06 -3.09
N GLY A 171 9.21 -4.95 -3.08
CA GLY A 171 9.69 -3.69 -2.53
C GLY A 171 11.07 -3.32 -3.10
N MET A 172 11.96 -2.83 -2.25
CA MET A 172 13.33 -2.45 -2.65
C MET A 172 14.26 -3.63 -3.00
N HIS A 173 13.81 -4.89 -2.85
CA HIS A 173 14.57 -6.03 -3.40
C HIS A 173 14.55 -6.05 -4.93
N LEU A 174 13.54 -5.43 -5.56
CA LEU A 174 13.57 -5.13 -6.98
C LEU A 174 14.27 -3.78 -7.16
N ASN A 175 15.43 -3.77 -7.79
CA ASN A 175 16.16 -2.53 -8.05
C ASN A 175 15.31 -1.62 -8.95
N PRO A 176 14.98 -0.38 -8.53
CA PRO A 176 14.14 0.53 -9.33
C PRO A 176 14.73 0.87 -10.70
N ARG A 177 16.05 0.71 -10.87
CA ARG A 177 16.74 0.92 -12.17
C ARG A 177 16.49 -0.20 -13.18
N GLU A 178 15.87 -1.31 -12.76
CA GLU A 178 15.52 -2.46 -13.60
C GLU A 178 14.02 -2.51 -13.96
N ILE A 179 13.28 -1.45 -13.60
CA ILE A 179 11.88 -1.20 -13.99
C ILE A 179 11.91 -0.21 -15.14
#